data_AF-A0A101WY12-F1
#
_entry.id   AF-A0A101WY12-F1
#
_cell.length_a   1.000
_cell.length_b   1.000
_cell.length_c   1.000
_cell.angle_alpha   90.00
_cell.angle_beta   90.00
_cell.angle_gamma   90.00
#
_symmetry.space_group_name_H-M   'P 1'
#
loop_
_entity.id
_entity.type
_entity.pdbx_description
1 polymer ?
#
loop_
_entity_poly.entity_id
_entity_poly.type
_entity_poly.pdbx_seq_one_letter_code
_entity_poly.pdbx_strand_id
1 'polypeptide(L)'
;MVTVKLRREDGEYVIDIDGRVVRIGDLRPIDFLLIALAYGLGVRYLDKYGLSEYVISCEIENNNLRCTSPCSGNEDRCLVYRLLVKGGLSLKCLSRS
;
A
#
# COMPACT_ATOMS: atom_id res chain seq x y z
N MET A 1 8.94 -6.98 14.67
CA MET A 1 9.84 -6.58 13.57
C MET A 1 9.40 -7.38 12.36
N VAL A 2 9.02 -6.72 11.26
CA VAL A 2 8.60 -7.39 10.02
C VAL A 2 9.76 -7.32 9.04
N THR A 3 10.13 -8.45 8.44
CA THR A 3 11.19 -8.53 7.43
C THR A 3 10.56 -8.75 6.07
N VAL A 4 10.94 -7.91 5.10
CA VAL A 4 10.49 -8.03 3.71
C VAL A 4 11.70 -8.29 2.82
N LYS A 5 11.67 -9.35 2.00
CA LYS A 5 12.72 -9.69 1.04
C LYS A 5 12.14 -9.76 -0.35
N LEU A 6 12.76 -9.06 -1.30
CA LEU A 6 12.51 -9.26 -2.73
C LEU A 6 13.53 -10.26 -3.27
N ARG A 7 13.05 -11.29 -3.96
CA ARG A 7 13.86 -12.33 -4.61
C ARG A 7 13.40 -12.50 -6.06
N ARG A 8 14.25 -13.15 -6.86
CA ARG A 8 13.91 -13.60 -8.21
C ARG A 8 13.98 -15.12 -8.25
N GLU A 9 12.90 -15.77 -8.67
CA GLU A 9 12.76 -17.23 -8.75
C GLU A 9 12.16 -17.59 -10.11
N ASP A 10 12.79 -18.50 -10.86
CA ASP A 10 12.32 -18.96 -12.19
C ASP A 10 11.95 -17.85 -13.19
N GLY A 11 12.65 -16.71 -13.09
CA GLY A 11 12.41 -15.54 -13.94
C GLY A 11 11.41 -14.53 -13.38
N GLU A 12 10.61 -14.91 -12.38
CA GLU A 12 9.60 -14.08 -11.72
C GLU A 12 10.14 -13.39 -10.47
N TYR A 13 9.51 -12.28 -10.06
CA TYR A 13 9.78 -11.61 -8.80
C TYR A 13 8.88 -12.13 -7.69
N VAL A 14 9.45 -12.32 -6.50
CA VAL A 14 8.77 -12.89 -5.35
C VAL A 14 9.08 -12.06 -4.10
N ILE A 15 8.04 -11.74 -3.33
CA ILE A 15 8.16 -11.06 -2.03
C ILE A 15 7.97 -12.07 -0.92
N ASP A 16 8.92 -12.15 -0.01
CA ASP A 16 8.79 -12.86 1.26
C ASP A 16 8.52 -11.84 2.37
N ILE A 17 7.40 -12.00 3.07
CA ILE A 17 7.02 -11.22 4.25
C ILE A 17 6.96 -12.17 5.45
N ASP A 18 7.96 -12.14 6.32
CA ASP A 18 8.08 -13.02 7.50
C ASP A 18 7.80 -14.51 7.19
N GLY A 19 8.33 -15.03 6.08
CA GLY A 19 8.17 -16.41 5.62
C GLY A 19 6.93 -16.66 4.75
N ARG A 20 6.08 -15.65 4.55
CA ARG A 20 4.94 -15.73 3.62
C ARG A 20 5.37 -15.26 2.24
N VAL A 21 5.29 -16.17 1.28
CA VAL A 21 5.73 -15.94 -0.10
C VAL A 21 4.55 -15.43 -0.95
N VAL A 22 4.73 -14.27 -1.58
CA VAL A 22 3.79 -13.64 -2.50
C VAL A 22 4.48 -13.48 -3.85
N ARG A 23 3.93 -14.13 -4.89
CA ARG A 23 4.42 -13.95 -6.26
C ARG A 23 3.92 -12.61 -6.81
N ILE A 24 4.83 -11.83 -7.39
CA ILE A 24 4.49 -10.58 -8.05
C ILE A 24 4.01 -10.93 -9.46
N GLY A 25 2.73 -10.66 -9.75
CA GLY A 25 2.19 -10.76 -11.11
C GLY A 25 2.49 -9.52 -11.96
N ASP A 26 1.65 -9.23 -12.95
CA ASP A 26 1.82 -8.14 -13.93
C ASP A 26 1.64 -6.71 -13.37
N LEU A 27 1.53 -6.57 -12.04
CA LEU A 27 1.34 -5.27 -11.39
C LEU A 27 2.66 -4.51 -11.31
N ARG A 28 2.60 -3.21 -11.60
CA ARG A 28 3.75 -2.32 -11.44
C ARG A 28 3.90 -1.96 -9.96
N PRO A 29 5.10 -1.54 -9.50
CA PRO A 29 5.32 -1.14 -8.11
C PRO A 29 4.31 -0.09 -7.59
N ILE A 30 3.88 0.85 -8.43
CA ILE A 30 2.89 1.86 -8.06
C ILE A 30 1.49 1.25 -7.82
N ASP A 31 1.13 0.20 -8.53
CA ASP A 31 -0.17 -0.45 -8.40
C ASP A 31 -0.30 -1.09 -7.01
N PHE A 32 0.80 -1.64 -6.47
CA PHE A 32 0.84 -2.13 -5.07
C PHE A 32 0.64 -1.02 -4.04
N LEU A 33 1.17 0.18 -4.28
CA LEU A 33 0.95 1.33 -3.39
C LEU A 33 -0.53 1.74 -3.40
N LEU A 34 -1.15 1.79 -4.59
CA LEU A 34 -2.57 2.11 -4.74
C LEU A 34 -3.47 1.05 -4.09
N ILE A 35 -3.15 -0.24 -4.26
CA ILE A 35 -3.85 -1.34 -3.60
C ILE A 35 -3.75 -1.22 -2.09
N ALA A 36 -2.55 -0.96 -1.55
CA ALA A 36 -2.35 -0.80 -0.11
C ALA A 36 -3.19 0.37 0.44
N LEU A 37 -3.23 1.50 -0.28
CA LEU A 37 -4.03 2.66 0.10
C LEU A 37 -5.53 2.36 0.07
N ALA A 38 -6.02 1.79 -1.04
CA ALA A 38 -7.44 1.44 -1.22
C ALA A 38 -7.90 0.41 -0.18
N TYR A 39 -7.13 -0.66 0.04
CA TYR A 39 -7.45 -1.69 1.03
C TYR A 39 -7.39 -1.13 2.45
N GLY A 40 -6.34 -0.40 2.79
CA GLY A 40 -6.13 0.13 4.14
C GLY A 40 -7.25 1.10 4.58
N LEU A 41 -7.74 1.94 3.66
CA LEU A 41 -8.84 2.85 3.93
C LEU A 41 -10.20 2.18 3.77
N GLY A 42 -10.37 1.43 2.69
CA GLY A 42 -11.64 0.86 2.26
C GLY A 42 -12.20 -0.14 3.25
N VAL A 43 -11.42 -1.06 3.80
CA VAL A 43 -11.93 -2.12 4.69
C VAL A 43 -12.76 -1.54 5.84
N ARG A 44 -12.23 -0.54 6.55
CA ARG A 44 -12.96 0.09 7.67
C ARG A 44 -14.15 0.90 7.22
N TYR A 45 -14.07 1.52 6.04
CA TYR A 45 -15.18 2.27 5.47
C TYR A 45 -16.34 1.34 5.10
N LEU A 46 -16.04 0.25 4.39
CA LEU A 46 -16.99 -0.79 4.02
C LEU A 46 -17.66 -1.40 5.25
N ASP A 47 -16.87 -1.82 6.24
CA ASP A 47 -17.39 -2.41 7.49
C ASP A 47 -18.30 -1.45 8.25
N LYS A 48 -17.94 -0.16 8.31
CA LYS A 48 -18.73 0.85 9.04
C LYS A 48 -20.08 1.10 8.38
N TYR A 49 -20.12 1.17 7.06
CA TYR A 49 -21.31 1.57 6.30
C TYR A 49 -22.07 0.40 5.67
N GLY A 50 -21.59 -0.85 5.83
CA GLY A 50 -22.23 -2.04 5.28
C GLY A 50 -22.25 -2.06 3.75
N LEU A 51 -21.20 -1.55 3.12
CA LEU A 51 -21.11 -1.43 1.65
C LEU A 51 -20.34 -2.61 1.05
N SER A 52 -20.57 -2.85 -0.24
CA SER A 52 -19.86 -3.88 -1.02
C SER A 52 -18.68 -3.32 -1.83
N GLU A 53 -18.58 -2.00 -1.97
CA GLU A 53 -17.56 -1.35 -2.82
C GLU A 53 -17.03 -0.06 -2.22
N TYR A 54 -15.74 0.19 -2.48
CA TYR A 54 -15.03 1.40 -2.08
C TYR A 54 -14.18 1.86 -3.25
N VAL A 55 -14.43 3.08 -3.71
CA VAL A 55 -13.74 3.66 -4.86
C VAL A 55 -12.83 4.79 -4.40
N ILE A 56 -11.57 4.72 -4.82
CA ILE A 56 -10.59 5.79 -4.70
C ILE A 56 -10.20 6.24 -6.10
N SER A 57 -10.21 7.55 -6.34
CA SER A 57 -9.75 8.14 -7.60
C SER A 57 -8.38 8.73 -7.36
N CYS A 58 -7.39 8.32 -8.17
CA CYS A 58 -6.02 8.78 -8.04
C CYS A 58 -5.46 9.25 -9.39
N GLU A 59 -4.68 10.34 -9.35
CA GLU A 59 -3.97 10.92 -10.48
C GLU A 59 -2.49 11.00 -10.15
N ILE A 60 -1.63 10.66 -11.12
CA ILE A 60 -0.18 10.79 -11.00
C ILE A 60 0.27 11.90 -11.93
N GLU A 61 0.75 13.01 -11.37
CA GLU A 61 1.21 14.17 -12.11
C GLU A 61 2.53 14.69 -11.53
N ASN A 62 3.57 14.81 -12.36
CA ASN A 62 4.88 15.35 -11.95
C ASN A 62 5.48 14.66 -10.71
N ASN A 63 5.44 13.31 -10.67
CA ASN A 63 5.85 12.48 -9.53
C ASN A 63 5.03 12.67 -8.24
N ASN A 64 3.89 13.37 -8.30
CA ASN A 64 2.94 13.47 -7.21
C ASN A 64 1.77 12.53 -7.44
N LEU A 65 1.44 11.72 -6.44
CA LEU A 65 0.22 10.93 -6.41
C LEU A 65 -0.84 11.69 -5.62
N ARG A 66 -1.91 12.13 -6.29
CA ARG A 66 -3.06 12.79 -5.67
C ARG A 66 -4.24 11.85 -5.69
N CYS A 67 -4.87 11.60 -4.53
CA CYS A 67 -6.02 10.73 -4.44
C CYS A 67 -7.19 11.40 -3.71
N THR A 68 -8.40 11.14 -4.17
CA THR A 68 -9.65 11.51 -3.51
C THR A 68 -10.42 10.25 -3.15
N SER A 69 -10.88 10.16 -1.90
CA SER A 69 -11.59 9.00 -1.39
C SER A 69 -12.65 9.40 -0.36
N PRO A 70 -13.75 8.64 -0.23
CA PRO A 70 -14.71 8.87 0.83
C PRO A 70 -14.13 8.45 2.20
N CYS A 71 -14.43 9.24 3.23
CA CYS A 71 -13.88 9.08 4.58
C CYS A 71 -14.94 8.67 5.59
N SER A 72 -14.55 7.81 6.51
CA SER A 72 -15.34 7.30 7.64
C SER A 72 -15.18 8.14 8.92
N GLY A 73 -14.19 9.03 8.99
CA GLY A 73 -13.81 9.77 10.19
C GLY A 73 -12.91 8.96 11.15
N ASN A 74 -12.50 7.75 10.75
CA ASN A 74 -11.63 6.86 11.52
C ASN A 74 -10.29 6.60 10.81
N GLU A 75 -9.92 7.44 9.83
CA GLU A 75 -8.75 7.24 8.97
C GLU A 75 -7.46 7.20 9.79
N ASP A 76 -7.38 7.98 10.87
CA ASP A 76 -6.22 7.99 11.78
C ASP A 76 -6.00 6.66 12.51
N ARG A 77 -6.99 5.75 12.53
CA ARG A 77 -6.80 4.39 13.05
C ARG A 77 -6.16 3.44 12.03
N CYS A 78 -6.12 3.82 10.75
CA CYS A 78 -5.48 3.06 9.70
C CYS A 78 -3.96 3.33 9.69
N LEU A 79 -3.15 2.27 9.78
CA LEU A 79 -1.70 2.39 9.69
C LEU A 79 -1.26 2.94 8.32
N VAL A 80 -1.83 2.43 7.23
CA VAL A 80 -1.49 2.86 5.87
C VAL A 80 -1.75 4.36 5.68
N TYR A 81 -2.90 4.85 6.12
CA TYR A 81 -3.22 6.28 6.07
C TYR A 81 -2.20 7.12 6.84
N ARG A 82 -1.87 6.73 8.09
CA ARG A 82 -0.88 7.45 8.88
C ARG A 82 0.51 7.45 8.23
N LEU A 83 0.94 6.32 7.66
CA LEU A 83 2.24 6.22 7.01
C LEU A 83 2.31 7.09 5.75
N LEU A 84 1.29 7.01 4.88
CA LEU A 84 1.30 7.66 3.57
C LEU A 84 0.90 9.13 3.61
N VAL A 85 -0.06 9.51 4.46
CA VAL A 85 -0.65 10.86 4.48
C VAL A 85 -0.11 11.71 5.62
N LYS A 86 0.13 11.12 6.80
CA LYS A 86 0.61 11.86 7.99
C LYS A 86 2.14 11.82 8.16
N GLY A 87 2.87 11.20 7.23
CA GLY A 87 4.34 11.21 7.22
C GLY A 87 5.00 10.28 8.25
N GLY A 88 4.41 9.10 8.50
CA GLY A 88 4.95 8.11 9.45
C GLY A 88 6.02 7.17 8.90
N LEU A 89 6.43 7.32 7.64
CA LEU A 89 7.44 6.48 6.99
C LEU A 89 8.81 7.16 7.01
N SER A 90 9.81 6.48 7.58
CA SER A 90 11.22 6.88 7.50
C SER A 90 12.02 5.76 6.84
N LEU A 91 12.72 6.09 5.75
CA LEU A 91 13.58 5.17 5.02
C LEU A 91 15.00 5.72 5.02
N LYS A 92 15.97 4.89 5.42
CA LYS A 92 17.40 5.20 5.31
C LYS A 92 18.01 4.29 4.24
N CYS A 93 18.47 4.89 3.14
CA CYS A 93 19.27 4.16 2.16
C CYS A 93 20.67 3.94 2.72
N LEU A 94 21.11 2.69 2.74
CA LEU A 94 22.47 2.32 3.12
C LEU A 94 23.28 2.11 1.84
N SER A 95 24.46 2.74 1.75
CA SER A 95 25.40 2.50 0.66
C SER A 95 25.89 1.05 0.73
N ARG A 96 25.99 0.39 -0.43
CA ARG A 96 26.76 -0.85 -0.51
C ARG A 96 28.24 -0.49 -0.39
N SER A 97 28.88 -0.96 0.68
CA SER A 97 30.33 -1.03 0.81
C SER A 97 30.88 -2.17 -0.06
#